data_AF-A0A943LHE0-F1
#
_entry.id   AF-A0A943LHE0-F1
#
_cell.length_a   1.000
_cell.length_b   1.000
_cell.length_c   1.000
_cell.angle_alpha   90.00
_cell.angle_beta   90.00
_cell.angle_gamma   90.00
#
_symmetry.space_group_name_H-M   'P 1'
#
loop_
_entity.id
_entity.type
_entity.pdbx_description
1 polymer ?
#
loop_
_entity_poly.entity_id
_entity_poly.type
_entity_poly.pdbx_seq_one_letter_code
_entity_poly.pdbx_strand_id
1 'polypeptide(L)'
;MMFKKKSLVFFLSIMLFTIFSVRTIKADTENKYFLIIFDSYKEFTVNDNLLNKLVRVMLTSGSDLKIKRWDEYTNDDVANASGIVVLAIEDELNNKVNSIKENNSNVVTFNKSNFNMIHSGNELILKRYIEREFNIDNSKKGTYLVLKNVYPYDNLEDLVKKVEYLKERGVNFIIDAMPVFNNQNFDSMKRYTEALRFCAANGGTIFISSPLIYQSKYINENELINKMTLAYEGFVNYWVYPMGLTVPNEWIYSYDKENFINRSNTIFLWNNRDIGNLNIRSHNIKGIKNVLVEEEWKKLNKEYYHGVALSIDGNTENDLFQKTVEEMLSSGIVFSNPTKRMDTEISFGNYKTEGNYKGTFLNGKSVCTERFICNKEYSKAFINEEIEEKDKVSLSAFNKGIFAITLIAICIFIIFFFNSRRIDKKKYFK
;
A
#
# COMPACT_ATOMS: atom_id res chain seq x y z
N MET A 1 -4.96 -48.25 -47.90
CA MET A 1 -6.21 -47.81 -47.22
C MET A 1 -6.05 -47.49 -45.72
N MET A 2 -4.83 -47.54 -45.13
CA MET A 2 -4.59 -47.30 -43.69
C MET A 2 -4.27 -45.84 -43.29
N PHE A 3 -3.91 -44.97 -44.24
CA PHE A 3 -3.53 -43.58 -43.94
C PHE A 3 -4.71 -42.63 -43.70
N LYS A 4 -5.90 -42.91 -44.24
CA LYS A 4 -7.09 -42.05 -44.06
C LYS A 4 -7.69 -42.14 -42.65
N LYS A 5 -7.59 -43.29 -41.97
CA LYS A 5 -8.15 -43.46 -40.62
C LYS A 5 -7.34 -42.75 -39.53
N LYS A 6 -6.00 -42.70 -39.64
CA LYS A 6 -5.16 -41.98 -38.66
C LYS A 6 -5.30 -40.46 -38.77
N SER A 7 -5.48 -39.93 -39.98
CA SER A 7 -5.72 -38.49 -40.20
C SER A 7 -7.08 -38.04 -39.64
N LEU A 8 -8.10 -38.89 -39.71
CA LEU A 8 -9.43 -38.57 -39.20
C LEU A 8 -9.46 -38.53 -37.67
N VAL A 9 -8.75 -39.45 -37.00
CA VAL A 9 -8.63 -39.46 -35.52
C VAL A 9 -7.85 -38.24 -35.03
N PHE A 10 -6.83 -37.80 -35.76
CA PHE A 10 -6.08 -36.59 -35.43
C PHE A 10 -6.94 -35.32 -35.56
N PHE A 11 -7.76 -35.23 -36.62
CA PHE A 11 -8.72 -34.13 -36.77
C PHE A 11 -9.85 -34.16 -35.73
N LEU A 12 -10.33 -35.35 -35.35
CA LEU A 12 -11.32 -35.48 -34.27
C LEU A 12 -10.74 -35.06 -32.92
N SER A 13 -9.46 -35.39 -32.65
CA SER A 13 -8.75 -34.97 -31.44
C SER A 13 -8.54 -33.46 -31.38
N ILE A 14 -8.26 -32.81 -32.51
CA ILE A 14 -8.16 -31.35 -32.61
C ILE A 14 -9.54 -30.70 -32.42
N MET A 15 -10.60 -31.25 -33.02
CA MET A 15 -11.96 -30.75 -32.78
C MET A 15 -12.42 -30.94 -31.33
N LEU A 16 -12.10 -32.06 -30.67
CA LEU A 16 -12.37 -32.26 -29.24
C LEU A 16 -11.58 -31.29 -28.37
N PHE A 17 -10.34 -30.94 -28.74
CA PHE A 17 -9.57 -29.88 -28.08
C PHE A 17 -10.18 -28.48 -28.28
N THR A 18 -10.78 -28.21 -29.43
CA THR A 18 -11.51 -26.94 -29.65
C THR A 18 -12.86 -26.87 -28.94
N ILE A 19 -13.47 -28.00 -28.59
CA ILE A 19 -14.71 -28.05 -27.77
C ILE A 19 -14.37 -27.93 -26.27
N PHE A 20 -13.17 -28.32 -25.85
CA PHE A 20 -12.55 -27.84 -24.60
C PHE A 20 -11.90 -26.46 -24.77
N SER A 21 -12.54 -25.57 -25.53
CA SER A 21 -12.31 -24.14 -25.36
C SER A 21 -12.65 -23.83 -23.91
N VAL A 22 -11.59 -23.72 -23.09
CA VAL A 22 -11.63 -22.99 -21.83
C VAL A 22 -12.48 -21.76 -22.12
N ARG A 23 -13.61 -21.61 -21.42
CA ARG A 23 -14.33 -20.35 -21.39
C ARG A 23 -13.38 -19.35 -20.72
N THR A 24 -12.41 -18.86 -21.48
CA THR A 24 -11.80 -17.58 -21.20
C THR A 24 -12.95 -16.62 -21.40
N ILE A 25 -13.61 -16.28 -20.31
CA ILE A 25 -14.29 -15.01 -20.22
C ILE A 25 -13.14 -14.01 -20.39
N LYS A 26 -12.82 -13.68 -21.65
CA LYS A 26 -12.25 -12.38 -21.95
C LYS A 26 -13.29 -11.43 -21.38
N ALA A 27 -12.90 -10.72 -20.32
CA ALA A 27 -13.68 -9.65 -19.75
C ALA A 27 -14.02 -8.69 -20.88
N ASP A 28 -15.22 -8.86 -21.42
CA ASP A 28 -15.77 -8.03 -22.47
C ASP A 28 -16.09 -6.66 -21.86
N THR A 29 -15.82 -5.62 -22.61
CA THR A 29 -15.66 -4.22 -22.16
C THR A 29 -16.94 -3.49 -21.71
N GLU A 30 -17.99 -4.20 -21.31
CA GLU A 30 -19.17 -3.61 -20.68
C GLU A 30 -19.06 -3.75 -19.15
N ASN A 31 -19.09 -2.63 -18.42
CA ASN A 31 -18.91 -2.54 -16.96
C ASN A 31 -19.59 -3.67 -16.19
N LYS A 32 -18.78 -4.65 -15.80
CA LYS A 32 -19.23 -5.94 -15.28
C LYS A 32 -18.62 -6.16 -13.90
N TYR A 33 -19.35 -5.72 -12.88
CA TYR A 33 -18.98 -5.82 -11.46
C TYR A 33 -19.31 -7.22 -10.91
N PHE A 34 -18.69 -7.57 -9.78
CA PHE A 34 -19.16 -8.66 -8.95
C PHE A 34 -20.21 -8.17 -7.95
N LEU A 35 -21.18 -9.02 -7.63
CA LEU A 35 -22.24 -8.70 -6.67
C LEU A 35 -22.14 -9.64 -5.46
N ILE A 36 -22.16 -9.08 -4.26
CA ILE A 36 -22.38 -9.82 -3.02
C ILE A 36 -23.79 -9.48 -2.53
N ILE A 37 -24.65 -10.49 -2.44
CA ILE A 37 -25.96 -10.42 -1.79
C ILE A 37 -25.83 -11.12 -0.44
N PHE A 38 -26.22 -10.46 0.65
CA PHE A 38 -26.11 -11.04 1.98
C PHE A 38 -27.40 -10.86 2.79
N ASP A 39 -27.69 -11.83 3.66
CA ASP A 39 -28.77 -11.74 4.65
C ASP A 39 -28.36 -10.89 5.85
N SER A 40 -29.35 -10.53 6.69
CA SER A 40 -29.12 -9.78 7.92
C SER A 40 -28.48 -10.60 9.05
N TYR A 41 -27.96 -11.79 8.78
CA TYR A 41 -27.51 -12.68 9.84
C TYR A 41 -26.22 -12.15 10.49
N LYS A 42 -26.46 -11.53 11.66
CA LYS A 42 -25.54 -10.74 12.48
C LYS A 42 -24.96 -9.57 11.69
N GLU A 43 -25.64 -8.43 11.83
CA GLU A 43 -25.05 -7.09 11.70
C GLU A 43 -23.55 -7.13 11.94
N PHE A 44 -22.75 -6.51 11.06
CA PHE A 44 -21.32 -6.26 11.26
C PHE A 44 -20.98 -6.13 12.74
N THR A 45 -20.47 -7.18 13.39
CA THR A 45 -20.25 -7.15 14.84
C THR A 45 -19.02 -7.96 15.25
N VAL A 46 -18.07 -7.23 15.82
CA VAL A 46 -17.05 -7.56 16.85
C VAL A 46 -15.78 -8.31 16.45
N ASN A 47 -15.70 -9.09 15.37
CA ASN A 47 -14.43 -9.70 14.90
C ASN A 47 -14.53 -10.04 13.40
N ASP A 48 -13.39 -10.18 12.74
CA ASP A 48 -13.24 -10.47 11.29
C ASP A 48 -14.26 -11.52 10.76
N ASN A 49 -15.37 -11.03 10.19
CA ASN A 49 -16.52 -11.85 9.82
C ASN A 49 -16.43 -12.37 8.37
N LEU A 50 -17.30 -13.30 7.99
CA LEU A 50 -17.27 -13.92 6.66
C LEU A 50 -17.50 -12.92 5.53
N LEU A 51 -18.39 -11.94 5.72
CA LEU A 51 -18.65 -10.91 4.72
C LEU A 51 -17.39 -10.07 4.44
N ASN A 52 -16.65 -9.67 5.48
CA ASN A 52 -15.40 -8.92 5.33
C ASN A 52 -14.36 -9.71 4.53
N LYS A 53 -14.19 -10.99 4.86
CA LYS A 53 -13.29 -11.90 4.13
C LYS A 53 -13.72 -12.03 2.68
N LEU A 54 -15.02 -12.20 2.41
CA LEU A 54 -15.56 -12.25 1.06
C LEU A 54 -15.28 -10.96 0.29
N VAL A 55 -15.52 -9.80 0.88
CA VAL A 55 -15.23 -8.51 0.24
C VAL A 55 -13.76 -8.40 -0.12
N ARG A 56 -12.84 -8.66 0.83
CA ARG A 56 -11.39 -8.61 0.56
C ARG A 56 -10.97 -9.57 -0.54
N VAL A 57 -11.43 -10.82 -0.49
CA VAL A 57 -11.18 -11.84 -1.51
C VAL A 57 -11.69 -11.39 -2.89
N MET A 58 -12.93 -10.90 -2.97
CA MET A 58 -13.54 -10.46 -4.21
C MET A 58 -12.81 -9.25 -4.80
N LEU A 59 -12.30 -8.33 -3.97
CA LEU A 59 -11.49 -7.20 -4.43
C LEU A 59 -10.16 -7.62 -5.07
N THR A 60 -9.63 -8.81 -4.73
CA THR A 60 -8.41 -9.32 -5.40
C THR A 60 -8.62 -9.63 -6.89
N SER A 61 -9.87 -9.67 -7.36
CA SER A 61 -10.21 -9.79 -8.79
C SER A 61 -9.84 -8.56 -9.62
N GLY A 62 -9.77 -7.39 -8.97
CA GLY A 62 -9.58 -6.09 -9.62
C GLY A 62 -10.83 -5.49 -10.26
N SER A 63 -11.98 -6.17 -10.20
CA SER A 63 -13.26 -5.67 -10.70
C SER A 63 -14.00 -4.83 -9.64
N ASP A 64 -14.91 -3.97 -10.12
CA ASP A 64 -15.88 -3.29 -9.26
C ASP A 64 -16.70 -4.31 -8.46
N LEU A 65 -17.09 -3.94 -7.25
CA LEU A 65 -17.83 -4.78 -6.32
C LEU A 65 -19.06 -4.04 -5.79
N LYS A 66 -20.23 -4.63 -5.96
CA LYS A 66 -21.46 -4.19 -5.30
C LYS A 66 -21.77 -5.11 -4.13
N ILE A 67 -22.13 -4.52 -3.00
CA ILE A 67 -22.52 -5.22 -1.77
C ILE A 67 -23.94 -4.78 -1.44
N LYS A 68 -24.88 -5.71 -1.41
CA LYS A 68 -26.31 -5.42 -1.24
C LYS A 68 -26.91 -6.37 -0.21
N ARG A 69 -27.67 -5.83 0.73
CA ARG A 69 -28.56 -6.66 1.55
C ARG A 69 -29.61 -7.32 0.69
N TRP A 70 -30.15 -8.42 1.19
CA TRP A 70 -31.18 -9.21 0.52
C TRP A 70 -32.39 -8.38 0.03
N ASP A 71 -32.78 -7.34 0.77
CA ASP A 71 -33.91 -6.47 0.47
C ASP A 71 -33.54 -5.24 -0.40
N GLU A 72 -32.28 -5.09 -0.81
CA GLU A 72 -31.75 -3.90 -1.49
C GLU A 72 -31.25 -4.15 -2.92
N TYR A 73 -31.11 -5.42 -3.33
CA TYR A 73 -30.67 -5.74 -4.69
C TYR A 73 -31.85 -5.67 -5.67
N THR A 74 -31.56 -5.35 -6.93
CA THR A 74 -32.53 -5.34 -8.02
C THR A 74 -32.29 -6.50 -8.99
N ASN A 75 -33.30 -6.85 -9.81
CA ASN A 75 -33.11 -7.82 -10.89
C ASN A 75 -32.07 -7.34 -11.90
N ASP A 76 -31.99 -6.03 -12.14
CA ASP A 76 -30.96 -5.42 -12.97
C ASP A 76 -29.57 -5.61 -12.35
N ASP A 77 -29.45 -5.56 -11.01
CA ASP A 77 -28.17 -5.83 -10.36
C ASP A 77 -27.69 -7.26 -10.63
N VAL A 78 -28.61 -8.23 -10.60
CA VAL A 78 -28.36 -9.67 -10.83
C VAL A 78 -28.02 -9.94 -12.30
N ALA A 79 -28.80 -9.39 -13.23
CA ALA A 79 -28.63 -9.61 -14.67
C ALA A 79 -27.30 -9.06 -15.20
N ASN A 80 -26.83 -7.93 -14.65
CA ASN A 80 -25.62 -7.25 -15.12
C ASN A 80 -24.34 -7.68 -14.38
N ALA A 81 -24.43 -8.49 -13.33
CA ALA A 81 -23.27 -8.94 -12.57
C ALA A 81 -22.45 -9.99 -13.35
N SER A 82 -21.12 -9.88 -13.31
CA SER A 82 -20.18 -10.88 -13.84
C SER A 82 -20.27 -12.22 -13.12
N GLY A 83 -20.55 -12.13 -11.82
CA GLY A 83 -20.70 -13.25 -10.91
C GLY A 83 -21.30 -12.74 -9.61
N ILE A 84 -22.01 -13.63 -8.92
CA ILE A 84 -22.77 -13.28 -7.73
C ILE A 84 -22.37 -14.24 -6.61
N VAL A 85 -22.02 -13.67 -5.46
CA VAL A 85 -21.90 -14.42 -4.21
C VAL A 85 -23.15 -14.15 -3.39
N VAL A 86 -23.85 -15.21 -2.99
CA VAL A 86 -25.03 -15.13 -2.13
C VAL A 86 -24.70 -15.73 -0.78
N LEU A 87 -24.70 -14.90 0.26
CA LEU A 87 -24.57 -15.31 1.65
C LEU A 87 -25.98 -15.41 2.26
N ALA A 88 -26.53 -16.62 2.30
CA ALA A 88 -27.86 -16.96 2.79
C ALA A 88 -27.75 -18.00 3.92
N ILE A 89 -27.45 -17.53 5.11
CA ILE A 89 -27.35 -18.33 6.34
C ILE A 89 -28.76 -18.71 6.84
N GLU A 90 -29.75 -17.85 6.64
CA GLU A 90 -31.15 -18.13 6.99
C GLU A 90 -31.80 -19.13 6.01
N ASP A 91 -32.35 -20.22 6.55
CA ASP A 91 -32.90 -21.34 5.77
C ASP A 91 -34.08 -20.93 4.86
N GLU A 92 -34.84 -19.91 5.25
CA GLU A 92 -35.99 -19.37 4.51
C GLU A 92 -35.61 -18.67 3.19
N LEU A 93 -34.33 -18.30 3.03
CA LEU A 93 -33.84 -17.59 1.85
C LEU A 93 -33.35 -18.53 0.73
N ASN A 94 -33.16 -19.83 1.01
CA ASN A 94 -32.66 -20.80 0.03
C ASN A 94 -33.56 -20.90 -1.22
N ASN A 95 -34.88 -20.83 -1.07
CA ASN A 95 -35.82 -20.89 -2.20
C ASN A 95 -35.70 -19.67 -3.13
N LYS A 96 -35.31 -18.51 -2.60
CA LYS A 96 -35.10 -17.28 -3.39
C LYS A 96 -33.74 -17.25 -4.07
N VAL A 97 -32.78 -18.09 -3.68
CA VAL A 97 -31.51 -18.24 -4.41
C VAL A 97 -31.75 -18.81 -5.81
N ASN A 98 -32.77 -19.65 -5.98
CA ASN A 98 -33.09 -20.23 -7.29
C ASN A 98 -33.48 -19.16 -8.32
N SER A 99 -34.25 -18.15 -7.94
CA SER A 99 -34.59 -17.05 -8.85
C SER A 99 -33.36 -16.21 -9.25
N ILE A 100 -32.35 -16.10 -8.39
CA ILE A 100 -31.08 -15.45 -8.74
C ILE A 100 -30.34 -16.31 -9.77
N LYS A 101 -30.28 -17.63 -9.57
CA LYS A 101 -29.63 -18.60 -10.48
C LYS A 101 -30.31 -18.70 -11.84
N GLU A 102 -31.62 -18.49 -11.90
CA GLU A 102 -32.38 -18.43 -13.17
C GLU A 102 -31.99 -17.20 -14.00
N ASN A 103 -31.70 -16.08 -13.35
CA ASN A 103 -31.35 -14.82 -14.02
C ASN A 103 -29.83 -14.64 -14.23
N ASN A 104 -29.00 -15.38 -13.50
CA ASN A 104 -27.54 -15.38 -13.68
C ASN A 104 -26.98 -16.77 -13.42
N SER A 105 -26.30 -17.35 -14.41
CA SER A 105 -25.72 -18.69 -14.28
C SER A 105 -24.46 -18.75 -13.41
N ASN A 106 -23.85 -17.60 -13.09
CA ASN A 106 -22.58 -17.51 -12.37
C ASN A 106 -22.79 -17.12 -10.90
N VAL A 107 -23.40 -18.02 -10.14
CA VAL A 107 -23.81 -17.76 -8.75
C VAL A 107 -23.18 -18.78 -7.81
N VAL A 108 -22.46 -18.28 -6.81
CA VAL A 108 -21.90 -19.05 -5.70
C VAL A 108 -22.74 -18.78 -4.45
N THR A 109 -23.08 -19.82 -3.70
CA THR A 109 -23.94 -19.69 -2.50
C THR A 109 -23.25 -20.23 -1.26
N PHE A 110 -23.27 -19.43 -0.20
CA PHE A 110 -22.84 -19.80 1.13
C PHE A 110 -24.05 -19.83 2.07
N ASN A 111 -24.30 -20.98 2.68
CA ASN A 111 -25.41 -21.23 3.59
C ASN A 111 -24.93 -21.98 4.85
N LYS A 112 -25.83 -22.23 5.80
CA LYS A 112 -25.49 -22.89 7.07
C LYS A 112 -24.76 -24.23 6.91
N SER A 113 -25.03 -24.98 5.83
CA SER A 113 -24.42 -26.30 5.58
C SER A 113 -22.95 -26.24 5.15
N ASN A 114 -22.55 -25.19 4.43
CA ASN A 114 -21.16 -24.98 3.99
C ASN A 114 -20.44 -23.87 4.77
N PHE A 115 -21.14 -23.20 5.70
CA PHE A 115 -20.62 -22.13 6.54
C PHE A 115 -19.40 -22.55 7.37
N ASN A 116 -19.42 -23.74 7.95
CA ASN A 116 -18.33 -24.25 8.80
C ASN A 116 -17.01 -24.48 8.04
N MET A 117 -17.09 -24.78 6.73
CA MET A 117 -15.90 -24.90 5.87
C MET A 117 -15.14 -23.57 5.74
N ILE A 118 -15.82 -22.45 5.97
CA ILE A 118 -15.31 -21.11 5.68
C ILE A 118 -15.09 -20.32 6.98
N HIS A 119 -15.89 -20.60 8.01
CA HIS A 119 -15.76 -20.00 9.33
C HIS A 119 -14.52 -20.51 10.11
N SER A 120 -14.05 -21.74 9.83
CA SER A 120 -12.94 -22.40 10.55
C SER A 120 -11.52 -21.94 10.18
N GLY A 121 -11.37 -20.89 9.38
CA GLY A 121 -10.20 -20.00 9.55
C GLY A 121 -9.13 -19.98 8.47
N ASN A 122 -9.48 -20.04 7.18
CA ASN A 122 -8.51 -19.71 6.14
C ASN A 122 -9.13 -18.91 4.99
N GLU A 123 -8.92 -17.60 4.99
CA GLU A 123 -9.33 -16.67 3.91
C GLU A 123 -8.75 -17.09 2.54
N LEU A 124 -7.63 -17.81 2.54
CA LEU A 124 -7.01 -18.35 1.34
C LEU A 124 -7.82 -19.48 0.69
N ILE A 125 -8.46 -20.34 1.50
CA ILE A 125 -9.33 -21.41 0.98
C ILE A 125 -10.52 -20.76 0.26
N LEU A 126 -11.10 -19.74 0.89
CA LEU A 126 -12.17 -18.95 0.29
C LEU A 126 -11.69 -18.27 -1.00
N LYS A 127 -10.49 -17.68 -0.98
CA LYS A 127 -9.86 -17.07 -2.15
C LYS A 127 -9.74 -18.03 -3.32
N ARG A 128 -9.14 -19.21 -3.13
CA ARG A 128 -9.01 -20.22 -4.20
C ARG A 128 -10.35 -20.72 -4.69
N TYR A 129 -11.30 -20.95 -3.79
CA TYR A 129 -12.63 -21.38 -4.16
C TYR A 129 -13.29 -20.35 -5.08
N ILE A 130 -13.34 -19.09 -4.66
CA ILE A 130 -13.90 -17.98 -5.45
C ILE A 130 -13.16 -17.79 -6.78
N GLU A 131 -11.83 -17.84 -6.77
CA GLU A 131 -11.05 -17.70 -8.00
C GLU A 131 -11.34 -18.82 -9.00
N ARG A 132 -11.56 -20.05 -8.52
CA ARG A 132 -11.94 -21.17 -9.36
C ARG A 132 -13.37 -21.01 -9.89
N GLU A 133 -14.34 -20.74 -9.02
CA GLU A 133 -15.74 -20.65 -9.42
C GLU A 133 -15.99 -19.51 -10.43
N PHE A 134 -15.30 -18.38 -10.26
CA PHE A 134 -15.43 -17.22 -11.16
C PHE A 134 -14.33 -17.10 -12.21
N ASN A 135 -13.43 -18.08 -12.32
CA ASN A 135 -12.30 -18.08 -13.26
C ASN A 135 -11.44 -16.78 -13.18
N ILE A 136 -11.15 -16.34 -11.95
CA ILE A 136 -10.29 -15.18 -11.69
C ILE A 136 -8.83 -15.63 -11.75
N ASP A 137 -8.10 -15.15 -12.76
CA ASP A 137 -6.68 -15.47 -12.94
C ASP A 137 -5.78 -14.52 -12.14
N ASN A 138 -5.39 -14.95 -10.94
CA ASN A 138 -4.35 -14.30 -10.14
C ASN A 138 -2.98 -15.00 -10.24
N SER A 139 -2.80 -15.96 -11.15
CA SER A 139 -1.58 -16.80 -11.23
C SER A 139 -0.29 -15.99 -11.48
N LYS A 140 -0.41 -14.83 -12.11
CA LYS A 140 0.72 -13.92 -12.37
C LYS A 140 1.20 -13.19 -11.11
N LYS A 141 0.35 -13.03 -10.10
CA LYS A 141 0.71 -12.40 -8.81
C LYS A 141 1.54 -13.39 -7.98
N GLY A 142 2.54 -12.88 -7.28
CA GLY A 142 3.39 -13.68 -6.39
C GLY A 142 3.01 -13.57 -4.92
N THR A 143 3.88 -14.13 -4.06
CA THR A 143 3.92 -13.86 -2.62
C THR A 143 4.91 -12.73 -2.34
N TYR A 144 4.58 -11.84 -1.42
CA TYR A 144 5.38 -10.65 -1.11
C TYR A 144 5.72 -10.60 0.38
N LEU A 145 6.99 -10.39 0.72
CA LEU A 145 7.41 -10.07 2.08
C LEU A 145 7.17 -8.59 2.31
N VAL A 146 6.55 -8.20 3.43
CA VAL A 146 6.31 -6.79 3.78
C VAL A 146 6.99 -6.47 5.09
N LEU A 147 7.86 -5.45 5.11
CA LEU A 147 8.34 -4.84 6.35
C LEU A 147 7.38 -3.70 6.69
N LYS A 148 6.51 -3.94 7.67
CA LYS A 148 5.46 -3.01 8.08
C LYS A 148 6.01 -1.88 8.94
N ASN A 149 5.26 -0.77 9.02
CA ASN A 149 5.47 0.22 10.07
C ASN A 149 6.89 0.80 10.11
N VAL A 150 7.49 1.09 8.95
CA VAL A 150 8.84 1.69 8.92
C VAL A 150 8.71 3.20 9.08
N TYR A 151 9.16 3.73 10.22
CA TYR A 151 9.08 5.14 10.58
C TYR A 151 10.42 5.87 10.41
N PRO A 152 10.39 7.20 10.19
CA PRO A 152 11.59 8.03 10.17
C PRO A 152 12.41 8.05 11.47
N TYR A 153 11.78 7.69 12.59
CA TYR A 153 12.39 7.70 13.92
C TYR A 153 12.84 6.30 14.39
N ASP A 154 12.63 5.26 13.58
CA ASP A 154 13.11 3.92 13.88
C ASP A 154 14.66 3.88 13.86
N ASN A 155 15.24 2.79 14.36
CA ASN A 155 16.66 2.54 14.18
C ASN A 155 16.95 2.14 12.71
N LEU A 156 17.22 3.15 11.88
CA LEU A 156 17.48 2.95 10.45
C LEU A 156 18.72 2.09 10.17
N GLU A 157 19.65 1.98 11.11
CA GLU A 157 20.80 1.06 10.98
C GLU A 157 20.34 -0.41 11.06
N ASP A 158 19.38 -0.73 11.92
CA ASP A 158 18.81 -2.06 12.00
C ASP A 158 18.00 -2.38 10.74
N LEU A 159 17.28 -1.39 10.17
CA LEU A 159 16.62 -1.57 8.88
C LEU A 159 17.65 -1.92 7.79
N VAL A 160 18.78 -1.22 7.72
CA VAL A 160 19.86 -1.52 6.75
C VAL A 160 20.38 -2.94 6.94
N LYS A 161 20.65 -3.37 8.18
CA LYS A 161 21.10 -4.75 8.48
C LYS A 161 20.09 -5.81 8.02
N LYS A 162 18.79 -5.58 8.23
CA LYS A 162 17.72 -6.46 7.74
C LYS A 162 17.72 -6.52 6.21
N VAL A 163 17.87 -5.39 5.53
CA VAL A 163 17.92 -5.32 4.06
C VAL A 163 19.15 -6.04 3.51
N GLU A 164 20.32 -5.88 4.12
CA GLU A 164 21.53 -6.62 3.76
C GLU A 164 21.31 -8.13 3.89
N TYR A 165 20.71 -8.57 4.99
CA TYR A 165 20.35 -9.97 5.21
C TYR A 165 19.41 -10.53 4.12
N LEU A 166 18.38 -9.77 3.74
CA LEU A 166 17.46 -10.13 2.67
C LEU A 166 18.16 -10.18 1.31
N LYS A 167 19.03 -9.20 1.03
CA LYS A 167 19.83 -9.12 -0.19
C LYS A 167 20.73 -10.33 -0.37
N GLU A 168 21.44 -10.74 0.67
CA GLU A 168 22.33 -11.93 0.64
C GLU A 168 21.57 -13.22 0.26
N ARG A 169 20.25 -13.25 0.51
CA ARG A 169 19.36 -14.37 0.18
C ARG A 169 18.55 -14.16 -1.09
N GLY A 170 18.75 -13.04 -1.79
CA GLY A 170 17.98 -12.70 -2.99
C GLY A 170 16.49 -12.48 -2.73
N VAL A 171 16.10 -12.13 -1.51
CA VAL A 171 14.70 -11.92 -1.13
C VAL A 171 14.26 -10.50 -1.52
N ASN A 172 13.24 -10.41 -2.36
CA ASN A 172 12.55 -9.15 -2.64
C ASN A 172 11.50 -8.88 -1.58
N PHE A 173 11.25 -7.60 -1.30
CA PHE A 173 10.34 -7.19 -0.24
C PHE A 173 9.65 -5.87 -0.55
N ILE A 174 8.59 -5.59 0.18
CA ILE A 174 7.89 -4.31 0.22
C ILE A 174 8.27 -3.62 1.53
N ILE A 175 8.55 -2.32 1.47
CA ILE A 175 8.63 -1.45 2.64
C ILE A 175 7.31 -0.70 2.74
N ASP A 176 6.59 -0.87 3.84
CA ASP A 176 5.48 0.01 4.22
C ASP A 176 6.06 1.25 4.92
N ALA A 177 6.39 2.26 4.13
CA ALA A 177 7.02 3.49 4.58
C ALA A 177 5.98 4.46 5.14
N MET A 178 6.14 4.84 6.40
CA MET A 178 5.25 5.80 7.04
C MET A 178 5.46 7.21 6.47
N PRO A 179 4.37 7.94 6.18
CA PRO A 179 4.43 9.25 5.54
C PRO A 179 4.98 10.33 6.49
N VAL A 180 5.68 11.32 5.93
CA VAL A 180 6.21 12.48 6.67
C VAL A 180 5.53 13.75 6.18
N PHE A 181 4.64 14.30 7.01
CA PHE A 181 3.81 15.46 6.63
C PHE A 181 4.51 16.81 6.81
N ASN A 182 5.41 16.92 7.78
CA ASN A 182 6.05 18.17 8.17
C ASN A 182 7.57 17.97 8.28
N ASN A 183 8.32 19.08 8.30
CA ASN A 183 9.77 19.09 8.55
C ASN A 183 10.58 18.23 7.56
N GLN A 184 10.15 18.20 6.30
CA GLN A 184 10.79 17.39 5.25
C GLN A 184 12.22 17.85 4.92
N ASN A 185 12.61 19.05 5.34
CA ASN A 185 13.96 19.59 5.20
C ASN A 185 14.92 19.17 6.33
N PHE A 186 14.43 18.49 7.37
CA PHE A 186 15.26 18.10 8.52
C PHE A 186 16.16 16.91 8.19
N ASP A 187 17.27 16.78 8.93
CA ASP A 187 18.23 15.69 8.72
C ASP A 187 17.62 14.30 9.00
N SER A 188 16.58 14.21 9.83
CA SER A 188 15.81 12.98 10.02
C SER A 188 15.16 12.50 8.72
N MET A 189 14.55 13.41 7.95
CA MET A 189 13.97 13.08 6.65
C MET A 189 15.04 12.64 5.64
N LYS A 190 16.20 13.30 5.62
CA LYS A 190 17.33 12.91 4.76
C LYS A 190 17.84 11.52 5.10
N ARG A 191 18.03 11.22 6.40
CA ARG A 191 18.47 9.89 6.87
C ARG A 191 17.44 8.81 6.54
N TYR A 192 16.17 9.10 6.78
CA TYR A 192 15.07 8.19 6.47
C TYR A 192 14.98 7.88 4.98
N THR A 193 14.98 8.90 4.12
CA THR A 193 14.91 8.70 2.67
C THR A 193 16.18 8.06 2.10
N GLU A 194 17.36 8.28 2.70
CA GLU A 194 18.58 7.54 2.36
C GLU A 194 18.43 6.05 2.67
N ALA A 195 17.90 5.69 3.83
CA ALA A 195 17.62 4.29 4.18
C ALA A 195 16.58 3.68 3.22
N LEU A 196 15.53 4.42 2.84
CA LEU A 196 14.55 3.95 1.85
C LEU A 196 15.16 3.79 0.44
N ARG A 197 16.06 4.68 0.00
CA ARG A 197 16.81 4.50 -1.25
C ARG A 197 17.72 3.28 -1.18
N PHE A 198 18.33 3.00 -0.02
CA PHE A 198 19.08 1.77 0.20
C PHE A 198 18.18 0.54 0.10
N CYS A 199 16.99 0.57 0.69
CA CYS A 199 15.99 -0.49 0.54
C CYS A 199 15.66 -0.74 -0.93
N ALA A 200 15.32 0.33 -1.67
CA ALA A 200 14.93 0.26 -3.08
C ALA A 200 16.05 -0.34 -3.96
N ALA A 201 17.29 0.08 -3.74
CA ALA A 201 18.46 -0.42 -4.48
C ALA A 201 18.81 -1.89 -4.20
N ASN A 202 18.27 -2.47 -3.12
CA ASN A 202 18.60 -3.83 -2.70
C ASN A 202 17.37 -4.75 -2.68
N GLY A 203 16.43 -4.56 -3.62
CA GLY A 203 15.29 -5.46 -3.83
C GLY A 203 13.99 -5.03 -3.14
N GLY A 204 13.99 -3.88 -2.47
CA GLY A 204 12.82 -3.28 -1.85
C GLY A 204 11.92 -2.56 -2.85
N THR A 205 10.61 -2.66 -2.67
CA THR A 205 9.61 -1.81 -3.33
C THR A 205 8.95 -0.94 -2.27
N ILE A 206 8.95 0.38 -2.46
CA ILE A 206 8.40 1.30 -1.46
C ILE A 206 6.90 1.43 -1.66
N PHE A 207 6.12 1.12 -0.62
CA PHE A 207 4.72 1.49 -0.51
C PHE A 207 4.65 2.63 0.51
N ILE A 208 3.77 3.60 0.26
CA ILE A 208 3.52 4.67 1.24
C ILE A 208 2.30 4.30 2.09
N SER A 209 2.45 4.37 3.40
CA SER A 209 1.35 4.07 4.31
C SER A 209 0.34 5.22 4.37
N SER A 210 -0.93 4.89 4.55
CA SER A 210 -1.94 5.86 4.98
C SER A 210 -1.60 6.41 6.38
N PRO A 211 -1.97 7.66 6.71
CA PRO A 211 -1.78 8.18 8.07
C PRO A 211 -2.55 7.36 9.09
N LEU A 212 -1.96 7.21 10.28
CA LEU A 212 -2.70 6.75 11.46
C LEU A 212 -3.73 7.79 11.88
N ILE A 213 -5.00 7.40 11.89
CA ILE A 213 -6.11 8.22 12.36
C ILE A 213 -6.55 7.71 13.73
N TYR A 214 -6.19 8.40 14.81
CA TYR A 214 -6.73 8.16 16.14
C TYR A 214 -8.13 8.79 16.26
N GLN A 215 -9.10 8.06 16.84
CA GLN A 215 -10.57 8.25 16.76
C GLN A 215 -11.18 9.68 16.80
N SER A 216 -12.39 9.75 16.21
CA SER A 216 -13.52 10.72 16.32
C SER A 216 -13.56 12.03 15.52
N LYS A 217 -12.49 12.43 14.83
CA LYS A 217 -12.63 13.53 13.86
C LYS A 217 -12.97 12.96 12.49
N TYR A 218 -14.13 13.38 11.96
CA TYR A 218 -14.37 13.34 10.52
C TYR A 218 -13.14 13.95 9.82
N ILE A 219 -12.36 13.11 9.13
CA ILE A 219 -11.26 13.60 8.30
C ILE A 219 -11.82 13.87 6.92
N ASN A 220 -11.88 15.16 6.58
CA ASN A 220 -12.21 15.62 5.26
C ASN A 220 -11.26 14.97 4.24
N GLU A 221 -11.83 14.35 3.19
CA GLU A 221 -11.06 13.63 2.18
C GLU A 221 -10.00 14.52 1.50
N ASN A 222 -10.34 15.77 1.20
CA ASN A 222 -9.41 16.71 0.58
C ASN A 222 -8.24 17.03 1.52
N GLU A 223 -8.49 17.15 2.82
CA GLU A 223 -7.40 17.34 3.80
C GLU A 223 -6.46 16.14 3.82
N LEU A 224 -7.02 14.92 3.81
CA LEU A 224 -6.25 13.68 3.75
C LEU A 224 -5.40 13.62 2.46
N ILE A 225 -6.00 13.88 1.30
CA ILE A 225 -5.32 13.87 0.01
C ILE A 225 -4.24 14.96 -0.03
N ASN A 226 -4.49 16.15 0.48
CA ASN A 226 -3.51 17.24 0.53
C ASN A 226 -2.31 16.89 1.41
N LYS A 227 -2.55 16.34 2.61
CA LYS A 227 -1.47 15.89 3.50
C LYS A 227 -0.65 14.77 2.86
N MET A 228 -1.32 13.81 2.24
CA MET A 228 -0.64 12.71 1.55
C MET A 228 0.10 13.18 0.30
N THR A 229 -0.39 14.23 -0.36
CA THR A 229 0.34 14.90 -1.45
C THR A 229 1.66 15.48 -0.94
N LEU A 230 1.66 16.21 0.17
CA LEU A 230 2.90 16.71 0.77
C LEU A 230 3.87 15.57 1.09
N ALA A 231 3.41 14.50 1.75
CA ALA A 231 4.27 13.36 2.09
C ALA A 231 4.86 12.67 0.86
N TYR A 232 4.03 12.45 -0.17
CA TYR A 232 4.43 11.82 -1.42
C TYR A 232 5.43 12.68 -2.20
N GLU A 233 5.18 13.98 -2.32
CA GLU A 233 6.11 14.95 -2.90
C GLU A 233 7.45 14.94 -2.16
N GLY A 234 7.42 14.88 -0.82
CA GLY A 234 8.60 14.71 0.01
C GLY A 234 9.42 13.49 -0.40
N PHE A 235 8.79 12.33 -0.60
CA PHE A 235 9.51 11.12 -1.02
C PHE A 235 10.11 11.28 -2.41
N VAL A 236 9.33 11.76 -3.38
CA VAL A 236 9.77 11.95 -4.76
C VAL A 236 10.93 12.95 -4.86
N ASN A 237 10.87 14.05 -4.12
CA ASN A 237 11.93 15.06 -4.07
C ASN A 237 13.25 14.44 -3.59
N TYR A 238 13.21 13.50 -2.64
CA TYR A 238 14.37 12.74 -2.18
C TYR A 238 14.65 11.47 -3.00
N TRP A 239 14.13 11.36 -4.22
CA TRP A 239 14.32 10.22 -5.14
C TRP A 239 13.90 8.87 -4.54
N VAL A 240 12.88 8.90 -3.69
CA VAL A 240 12.14 7.73 -3.23
C VAL A 240 10.83 7.70 -4.00
N TYR A 241 10.58 6.62 -4.75
CA TYR A 241 9.43 6.53 -5.64
C TYR A 241 8.46 5.44 -5.12
N PRO A 242 7.40 5.81 -4.37
CA PRO A 242 6.40 4.85 -3.93
C PRO A 242 5.72 4.20 -5.13
N MET A 243 5.39 2.91 -5.04
CA MET A 243 4.76 2.12 -6.10
C MET A 243 3.36 1.63 -5.70
N GLY A 244 2.93 1.87 -4.47
CA GLY A 244 1.65 1.42 -3.96
C GLY A 244 1.30 2.11 -2.64
N LEU A 245 0.09 1.84 -2.18
CA LEU A 245 -0.49 2.46 -0.99
C LEU A 245 -0.85 1.39 0.03
N THR A 246 -0.44 1.54 1.28
CA THR A 246 -0.94 0.70 2.37
C THR A 246 -2.14 1.39 3.01
N VAL A 247 -3.30 0.74 3.05
CA VAL A 247 -4.53 1.30 3.64
C VAL A 247 -5.22 0.29 4.54
N PRO A 248 -5.79 0.71 5.67
CA PRO A 248 -6.40 -0.22 6.60
C PRO A 248 -7.71 -0.76 6.01
N ASN A 249 -8.03 -2.00 6.37
CA ASN A 249 -9.17 -2.75 5.84
C ASN A 249 -10.48 -1.97 5.86
N GLU A 250 -10.74 -1.17 6.89
CA GLU A 250 -11.98 -0.43 7.06
C GLU A 250 -12.17 0.70 6.03
N TRP A 251 -11.11 1.21 5.41
CA TRP A 251 -11.23 2.34 4.49
C TRP A 251 -11.93 1.99 3.17
N ILE A 252 -11.89 0.71 2.76
CA ILE A 252 -12.58 0.25 1.54
C ILE A 252 -14.11 0.35 1.66
N TYR A 253 -14.63 0.53 2.88
CA TYR A 253 -16.07 0.69 3.15
C TYR A 253 -16.47 2.16 3.34
N SER A 254 -15.53 3.10 3.24
CA SER A 254 -15.77 4.52 3.47
C SER A 254 -15.87 5.25 2.14
N TYR A 255 -17.07 5.75 1.82
CA TYR A 255 -17.30 6.59 0.63
C TYR A 255 -16.36 7.81 0.59
N ASP A 256 -16.10 8.44 1.75
CA ASP A 256 -15.21 9.60 1.88
C ASP A 256 -13.70 9.25 1.79
N LYS A 257 -13.35 8.02 1.46
CA LYS A 257 -11.97 7.56 1.25
C LYS A 257 -11.78 6.92 -0.12
N GLU A 258 -12.82 6.81 -0.92
CA GLU A 258 -12.77 6.18 -2.23
C GLU A 258 -11.81 6.93 -3.17
N ASN A 259 -11.86 8.26 -3.23
CA ASN A 259 -10.96 9.01 -4.11
C ASN A 259 -9.51 8.93 -3.61
N PHE A 260 -9.31 8.83 -2.30
CA PHE A 260 -7.98 8.61 -1.72
C PHE A 260 -7.40 7.25 -2.11
N ILE A 261 -8.16 6.16 -1.92
CA ILE A 261 -7.70 4.80 -2.25
C ILE A 261 -7.39 4.69 -3.74
N ASN A 262 -8.25 5.26 -4.59
CA ASN A 262 -8.10 5.24 -6.04
C ASN A 262 -6.97 6.16 -6.58
N ARG A 263 -6.21 6.83 -5.71
CA ARG A 263 -4.91 7.43 -6.08
C ARG A 263 -3.86 6.38 -6.42
N SER A 264 -4.09 5.12 -6.05
CA SER A 264 -3.24 3.99 -6.42
C SER A 264 -4.06 2.89 -7.07
N ASN A 265 -3.51 2.24 -8.10
CA ASN A 265 -4.07 1.00 -8.63
C ASN A 265 -3.56 -0.25 -7.89
N THR A 266 -2.63 -0.05 -6.94
CA THR A 266 -1.98 -1.10 -6.17
C THR A 266 -2.04 -0.77 -4.69
N ILE A 267 -2.78 -1.58 -3.93
CA ILE A 267 -2.94 -1.39 -2.50
C ILE A 267 -2.52 -2.64 -1.72
N PHE A 268 -1.95 -2.40 -0.54
CA PHE A 268 -1.79 -3.39 0.49
C PHE A 268 -2.84 -3.12 1.58
N LEU A 269 -3.73 -4.09 1.76
CA LEU A 269 -4.74 -4.09 2.81
C LEU A 269 -4.14 -4.75 4.06
N TRP A 270 -4.04 -3.96 5.13
CA TRP A 270 -3.54 -4.42 6.42
C TRP A 270 -4.66 -4.43 7.45
N ASN A 271 -4.55 -5.39 8.37
CA ASN A 271 -5.56 -5.54 9.39
C ASN A 271 -5.32 -4.53 10.51
N ASN A 272 -6.10 -3.45 10.51
CA ASN A 272 -6.21 -2.56 11.65
C ASN A 272 -7.26 -3.11 12.62
N ARG A 273 -7.10 -2.85 13.92
CA ARG A 273 -7.97 -3.39 14.99
C ARG A 273 -9.45 -3.10 14.74
N ASP A 274 -10.30 -3.94 15.35
CA ASP A 274 -11.77 -4.02 15.26
C ASP A 274 -12.45 -2.82 14.59
N ILE A 275 -12.96 -3.05 13.38
CA ILE A 275 -13.64 -2.09 12.51
C ILE A 275 -14.98 -1.58 13.09
N GLY A 276 -15.41 -2.13 14.23
CA GLY A 276 -16.69 -1.82 14.85
C GLY A 276 -17.87 -2.25 13.99
N ASN A 277 -19.05 -1.71 14.27
CA ASN A 277 -20.26 -2.07 13.53
C ASN A 277 -20.45 -1.13 12.33
N LEU A 278 -20.18 -1.62 11.11
CA LEU A 278 -20.54 -0.92 9.87
C LEU A 278 -21.97 -1.28 9.45
N ASN A 279 -22.92 -0.34 9.54
CA ASN A 279 -24.29 -0.56 9.04
C ASN A 279 -24.34 -0.38 7.51
N ILE A 280 -23.96 -1.42 6.77
CA ILE A 280 -24.03 -1.42 5.31
C ILE A 280 -25.34 -2.05 4.86
N ARG A 281 -26.20 -1.28 4.18
CA ARG A 281 -27.36 -1.82 3.43
C ARG A 281 -27.04 -2.03 1.95
N SER A 282 -26.32 -1.07 1.39
CA SER A 282 -25.86 -1.05 0.01
C SER A 282 -24.54 -0.30 -0.05
N HIS A 283 -23.54 -0.88 -0.70
CA HIS A 283 -22.25 -0.24 -0.92
C HIS A 283 -21.64 -0.65 -2.25
N ASN A 284 -20.99 0.29 -2.92
CA ASN A 284 -20.26 0.05 -4.16
C ASN A 284 -18.80 0.37 -3.89
N ILE A 285 -17.91 -0.55 -4.26
CA ILE A 285 -16.47 -0.38 -4.18
C ILE A 285 -15.93 -0.45 -5.60
N LYS A 286 -15.23 0.61 -6.03
CA LYS A 286 -14.54 0.62 -7.31
C LYS A 286 -13.39 -0.39 -7.32
N GLY A 287 -13.21 -1.07 -8.44
CA GLY A 287 -12.19 -2.09 -8.65
C GLY A 287 -10.78 -1.53 -8.57
N ILE A 288 -9.91 -2.26 -7.88
CA ILE A 288 -8.49 -1.89 -7.69
C ILE A 288 -7.64 -3.00 -8.29
N LYS A 289 -6.88 -2.69 -9.35
CA LYS A 289 -6.16 -3.67 -10.18
C LYS A 289 -5.34 -4.67 -9.37
N ASN A 290 -4.58 -4.18 -8.38
CA ASN A 290 -3.71 -5.01 -7.56
C ASN A 290 -4.04 -4.81 -6.07
N VAL A 291 -4.80 -5.74 -5.49
CA VAL A 291 -5.02 -5.81 -4.04
C VAL A 291 -4.16 -6.92 -3.46
N LEU A 292 -3.31 -6.57 -2.49
CA LEU A 292 -2.54 -7.50 -1.67
C LEU A 292 -3.22 -7.62 -0.30
N VAL A 293 -3.49 -8.85 0.12
CA VAL A 293 -4.09 -9.14 1.42
C VAL A 293 -3.03 -9.72 2.36
N GLU A 294 -2.99 -9.20 3.59
CA GLU A 294 -2.12 -9.67 4.66
C GLU A 294 -2.52 -11.06 5.16
N GLU A 295 -1.56 -11.97 5.27
CA GLU A 295 -1.80 -13.35 5.67
C GLU A 295 -0.72 -13.90 6.62
N GLU A 296 -1.13 -14.81 7.50
CA GLU A 296 -0.20 -15.50 8.39
C GLU A 296 0.51 -16.64 7.66
N TRP A 297 1.83 -16.56 7.58
CA TRP A 297 2.61 -17.50 6.78
C TRP A 297 2.47 -18.96 7.21
N LYS A 298 2.29 -19.21 8.52
CA LYS A 298 2.12 -20.56 9.08
C LYS A 298 0.82 -21.25 8.65
N LYS A 299 -0.13 -20.51 8.08
CA LYS A 299 -1.43 -21.02 7.60
C LYS A 299 -1.46 -21.29 6.09
N LEU A 300 -0.37 -21.03 5.36
CA LEU A 300 -0.32 -21.16 3.91
C LEU A 300 0.11 -22.55 3.46
N ASN A 301 -0.71 -23.16 2.60
CA ASN A 301 -0.25 -24.22 1.68
C ASN A 301 0.26 -23.58 0.35
N LYS A 302 1.15 -24.28 -0.36
CA LYS A 302 1.85 -23.76 -1.55
C LYS A 302 0.93 -23.31 -2.68
N GLU A 303 -0.25 -23.91 -2.80
CA GLU A 303 -1.26 -23.55 -3.80
C GLU A 303 -1.88 -22.15 -3.61
N TYR A 304 -1.65 -21.52 -2.46
CA TYR A 304 -2.24 -20.23 -2.06
C TYR A 304 -1.29 -19.02 -2.21
N TYR A 305 -0.09 -19.20 -2.78
CA TYR A 305 0.98 -18.19 -2.89
C TYR A 305 0.79 -17.09 -3.96
N HIS A 306 -0.45 -16.68 -4.23
CA HIS A 306 -0.75 -15.72 -5.31
C HIS A 306 -1.48 -14.49 -4.80
N GLY A 307 -0.81 -13.33 -4.85
CA GLY A 307 -1.39 -12.05 -4.44
C GLY A 307 -1.54 -11.93 -2.93
N VAL A 308 -0.62 -12.54 -2.17
CA VAL A 308 -0.62 -12.56 -0.70
C VAL A 308 0.62 -11.84 -0.16
N ALA A 309 0.44 -11.14 0.95
CA ALA A 309 1.50 -10.40 1.64
C ALA A 309 1.76 -11.04 3.00
N LEU A 310 3.04 -11.36 3.27
CA LEU A 310 3.50 -11.91 4.53
C LEU A 310 4.28 -10.82 5.25
N SER A 311 3.71 -10.34 6.35
CA SER A 311 4.24 -9.16 7.02
C SER A 311 5.10 -9.51 8.21
N ILE A 312 6.15 -8.73 8.40
CA ILE A 312 6.94 -8.66 9.63
C ILE A 312 7.00 -7.18 10.01
N ASP A 313 6.84 -6.86 11.30
CA ASP A 313 6.99 -5.46 11.74
C ASP A 313 8.45 -5.02 11.52
N GLY A 314 8.66 -3.85 10.92
CA GLY A 314 9.98 -3.28 10.64
C GLY A 314 10.83 -3.10 11.89
N ASN A 315 10.20 -2.94 13.06
CA ASN A 315 10.85 -2.82 14.36
C ASN A 315 11.12 -4.16 15.06
N THR A 316 10.82 -5.29 14.42
CA THR A 316 11.20 -6.63 14.93
C THR A 316 12.71 -6.70 15.16
N GLU A 317 13.15 -7.26 16.27
CA GLU A 317 14.58 -7.45 16.58
C GLU A 317 15.28 -8.29 15.48
N ASN A 318 16.54 -7.96 15.16
CA ASN A 318 17.26 -8.56 14.04
C ASN A 318 17.31 -10.09 14.11
N ASP A 319 17.59 -10.69 15.28
CA ASP A 319 17.66 -12.14 15.44
C ASP A 319 16.31 -12.83 15.17
N LEU A 320 15.23 -12.26 15.70
CA LEU A 320 13.88 -12.77 15.48
C LEU A 320 13.44 -12.58 14.02
N PHE A 321 13.80 -11.45 13.41
CA PHE A 321 13.57 -11.18 12.00
C PHE A 321 14.25 -12.23 11.12
N GLN A 322 15.56 -12.45 11.32
CA GLN A 322 16.35 -13.41 10.54
C GLN A 322 15.79 -14.82 10.68
N LYS A 323 15.50 -15.25 11.91
CA LYS A 323 14.87 -16.55 12.18
C LYS A 323 13.53 -16.70 11.45
N THR A 324 12.68 -15.68 11.51
CA THR A 324 11.37 -15.70 10.86
C THR A 324 11.50 -15.82 9.34
N VAL A 325 12.42 -15.08 8.73
CA VAL A 325 12.69 -15.17 7.28
C VAL A 325 13.21 -16.55 6.91
N GLU A 326 14.12 -17.14 7.69
CA GLU A 326 14.62 -18.50 7.41
C GLU A 326 13.54 -19.56 7.53
N GLU A 327 12.65 -19.45 8.52
CA GLU A 327 11.50 -20.34 8.64
C GLU A 327 10.57 -20.24 7.41
N MET A 328 10.33 -19.02 6.91
CA MET A 328 9.56 -18.81 5.68
C MET A 328 10.26 -19.44 4.46
N LEU A 329 11.56 -19.18 4.26
CA LEU A 329 12.32 -19.70 3.11
C LEU A 329 12.44 -21.23 3.15
N SER A 330 12.72 -21.82 4.31
CA SER A 330 12.82 -23.27 4.50
C SER A 330 11.49 -24.00 4.31
N SER A 331 10.35 -23.33 4.51
CA SER A 331 9.03 -23.85 4.15
C SER A 331 8.77 -23.89 2.63
N GLY A 332 9.67 -23.28 1.84
CA GLY A 332 9.61 -23.22 0.38
C GLY A 332 8.85 -22.02 -0.17
N ILE A 333 8.63 -20.97 0.65
CA ILE A 333 8.05 -19.70 0.18
C ILE A 333 9.10 -18.96 -0.65
N VAL A 334 8.66 -18.43 -1.80
CA VAL A 334 9.50 -17.59 -2.67
C VAL A 334 8.86 -16.22 -2.81
N PHE A 335 9.64 -15.18 -2.53
CA PHE A 335 9.17 -13.81 -2.56
C PHE A 335 9.43 -13.15 -3.92
N SER A 336 8.38 -12.59 -4.50
CA SER A 336 8.41 -11.89 -5.78
C SER A 336 8.65 -10.40 -5.60
N ASN A 337 9.19 -9.77 -6.63
CA ASN A 337 9.20 -8.30 -6.74
C ASN A 337 7.84 -7.83 -7.32
N PRO A 338 7.09 -6.95 -6.63
CA PRO A 338 5.79 -6.46 -7.09
C PRO A 338 5.82 -5.89 -8.51
N THR A 339 6.77 -5.01 -8.81
CA THR A 339 6.86 -4.31 -10.11
C THR A 339 7.22 -5.25 -11.26
N LYS A 340 7.82 -6.42 -10.98
CA LYS A 340 8.11 -7.43 -12.00
C LYS A 340 6.90 -8.35 -12.27
N ARG A 341 5.88 -8.33 -11.41
CA ARG A 341 4.68 -9.20 -11.51
C ARG A 341 3.40 -8.42 -11.82
N MET A 342 3.36 -7.14 -11.50
CA MET A 342 2.18 -6.28 -11.56
C MET A 342 2.57 -4.92 -12.14
N ASP A 343 1.70 -4.34 -12.97
CA ASP A 343 1.83 -2.92 -13.31
C ASP A 343 1.22 -2.10 -12.19
N THR A 344 2.05 -1.29 -11.54
CA THR A 344 1.70 -0.48 -10.39
C THR A 344 1.71 0.99 -10.75
N GLU A 345 0.79 1.76 -10.18
CA GLU A 345 0.65 3.20 -10.38
C GLU A 345 0.14 3.84 -9.10
N ILE A 346 0.74 4.96 -8.73
CA ILE A 346 0.28 5.84 -7.66
C ILE A 346 0.48 7.30 -8.07
N SER A 347 -0.48 8.17 -7.76
CA SER A 347 -0.41 9.58 -8.11
C SER A 347 -0.98 10.49 -7.02
N PHE A 348 -0.16 11.45 -6.61
CA PHE A 348 -0.55 12.55 -5.73
C PHE A 348 0.08 13.86 -6.25
N GLY A 349 -0.68 14.95 -6.17
CA GLY A 349 -0.25 16.24 -6.71
C GLY A 349 0.13 16.17 -8.18
N ASN A 350 1.31 16.71 -8.51
CA ASN A 350 1.85 16.75 -9.87
C ASN A 350 2.71 15.54 -10.23
N TYR A 351 2.79 14.55 -9.35
CA TYR A 351 3.64 13.38 -9.53
C TYR A 351 2.81 12.11 -9.67
N LYS A 352 3.23 11.30 -10.63
CA LYS A 352 2.73 9.96 -10.89
C LYS A 352 3.95 9.05 -11.00
N THR A 353 4.00 8.02 -10.19
CA THR A 353 5.02 6.99 -10.31
C THR A 353 4.40 5.71 -10.84
N GLU A 354 5.12 5.07 -11.74
CA GLU A 354 4.69 3.84 -12.41
C GLU A 354 5.79 2.80 -12.28
N GLY A 355 5.40 1.57 -11.95
CA GLY A 355 6.31 0.43 -11.83
C GLY A 355 5.79 -0.71 -12.69
N ASN A 356 6.66 -1.30 -13.50
CA ASN A 356 6.34 -2.51 -14.26
C ASN A 356 7.63 -3.26 -14.61
N TYR A 357 7.50 -4.34 -15.40
CA TYR A 357 8.66 -5.17 -15.76
C TYR A 357 9.79 -4.39 -16.45
N LYS A 358 9.48 -3.27 -17.13
CA LYS A 358 10.47 -2.41 -17.82
C LYS A 358 11.25 -1.51 -16.87
N GLY A 359 10.78 -1.31 -15.64
CA GLY A 359 11.43 -0.46 -14.65
C GLY A 359 10.45 0.50 -13.96
N THR A 360 11.03 1.53 -13.35
CA THR A 360 10.32 2.58 -12.63
C THR A 360 10.31 3.88 -13.42
N PHE A 361 9.18 4.57 -13.41
CA PHE A 361 8.97 5.82 -14.12
C PHE A 361 8.37 6.87 -13.19
N LEU A 362 8.82 8.12 -13.31
CA LEU A 362 8.23 9.30 -12.70
C LEU A 362 7.70 10.19 -13.83
N ASN A 363 6.39 10.45 -13.86
CA ASN A 363 5.73 11.24 -14.90
C ASN A 363 6.11 10.76 -16.32
N GLY A 364 6.12 9.44 -16.52
CA GLY A 364 6.49 8.79 -17.78
C GLY A 364 8.01 8.75 -18.10
N LYS A 365 8.87 9.39 -17.29
CA LYS A 365 10.33 9.36 -17.47
C LYS A 365 10.95 8.27 -16.61
N SER A 366 11.84 7.46 -17.20
CA SER A 366 12.52 6.40 -16.46
C SER A 366 13.42 6.99 -15.35
N VAL A 367 13.39 6.38 -14.18
CA VAL A 367 14.23 6.72 -13.02
C VAL A 367 14.98 5.48 -12.54
N CYS A 368 16.19 5.68 -12.02
CA CYS A 368 17.02 4.57 -11.52
C CYS A 368 16.76 4.34 -10.02
N THR A 369 16.25 3.17 -9.69
CA THR A 369 16.03 2.72 -8.30
C THR A 369 16.99 1.60 -7.88
N GLU A 370 17.61 0.91 -8.85
CA GLU A 370 18.46 -0.26 -8.62
C GLU A 370 19.88 0.11 -8.15
N ARG A 371 20.26 1.40 -8.22
CA ARG A 371 21.54 1.90 -7.71
C ARG A 371 21.32 2.69 -6.43
N PHE A 372 22.05 2.34 -5.39
CA PHE A 372 22.03 3.10 -4.15
C PHE A 372 22.69 4.47 -4.34
N ILE A 373 22.01 5.52 -3.87
CA ILE A 373 22.47 6.91 -3.88
C ILE A 373 22.43 7.43 -2.44
N CYS A 374 23.61 7.60 -1.85
CA CYS A 374 23.75 8.14 -0.50
C CYS A 374 23.45 9.64 -0.47
N ASN A 375 23.20 10.21 0.72
CA ASN A 375 22.87 11.62 0.89
C ASN A 375 23.97 12.57 0.37
N LYS A 376 25.25 12.17 0.51
CA LYS A 376 26.37 12.94 -0.03
C LYS A 376 26.32 13.02 -1.56
N GLU A 377 25.90 11.96 -2.23
CA GLU A 377 25.78 11.92 -3.68
C GLU A 377 24.51 12.63 -4.15
N TYR A 378 23.37 12.34 -3.52
CA TYR A 378 22.10 13.03 -3.76
C TYR A 378 22.25 14.55 -3.70
N SER A 379 22.91 15.07 -2.67
CA SER A 379 23.10 16.52 -2.51
C SER A 379 23.92 17.14 -3.65
N LYS A 380 24.85 16.39 -4.26
CA LYS A 380 25.64 16.89 -5.40
C LYS A 380 24.84 17.04 -6.68
N ALA A 381 23.75 16.28 -6.83
CA ALA A 381 22.93 16.34 -8.04
C ALA A 381 22.24 17.69 -8.23
N PHE A 382 21.95 18.40 -7.14
CA PHE A 382 21.30 19.71 -7.16
C PHE A 382 22.30 20.88 -7.18
N ILE A 383 23.56 20.65 -6.79
CA ILE A 383 24.62 21.68 -6.80
C ILE A 383 25.02 22.07 -8.22
N ASN A 384 24.80 21.21 -9.22
CA ASN A 384 25.11 21.52 -10.62
C ASN A 384 24.01 22.34 -11.34
N GLU A 385 22.82 22.51 -10.74
CA GLU A 385 21.75 23.38 -11.28
C GLU A 385 21.75 24.79 -10.66
N GLU A 386 22.45 25.01 -9.54
CA GLU A 386 22.77 26.36 -9.05
C GLU A 386 23.96 26.94 -9.83
N ILE A 387 23.70 27.41 -11.06
CA ILE A 387 24.59 28.39 -11.70
C ILE A 387 24.54 29.66 -10.86
N GLU A 388 25.73 30.10 -10.44
CA GLU A 388 26.07 31.36 -9.75
C GLU A 388 25.48 31.52 -8.35
N GLU A 389 26.28 31.15 -7.35
CA GLU A 389 26.29 31.80 -6.03
C GLU A 389 26.45 33.32 -6.24
N LYS A 390 25.36 34.02 -6.51
CA LYS A 390 25.29 35.48 -6.39
C LYS A 390 25.39 35.80 -4.91
N ASP A 391 26.59 36.23 -4.53
CA ASP A 391 26.91 36.98 -3.33
C ASP A 391 26.23 36.46 -2.06
N LYS A 392 26.83 35.41 -1.46
CA LYS A 392 26.87 35.37 0.01
C LYS A 392 27.61 36.61 0.49
N VAL A 393 26.88 37.70 0.70
CA VAL A 393 27.39 38.87 1.41
C VAL A 393 27.88 38.35 2.77
N SER A 394 29.20 38.31 2.90
CA SER A 394 29.90 37.95 4.10
C SER A 394 29.40 38.83 5.26
N LEU A 395 28.54 38.25 6.12
CA LEU A 395 28.10 38.86 7.38
C LEU A 395 29.25 39.06 8.37
N SER A 396 30.48 38.60 8.06
CA SER A 396 31.66 38.85 8.89
C SER A 396 32.05 40.32 8.97
N ALA A 397 31.79 41.11 7.92
CA ALA A 397 32.03 42.55 7.94
C ALA A 397 30.96 43.30 8.75
N PHE A 398 29.69 42.88 8.64
CA PHE A 398 28.58 43.45 9.39
C PHE A 398 28.69 43.16 10.89
N ASN A 399 29.08 41.93 11.26
CA ASN A 399 29.32 41.55 12.65
C ASN A 399 30.53 42.27 13.27
N LYS A 400 31.59 42.57 12.50
CA LYS A 400 32.71 43.40 12.98
C LYS A 400 32.28 44.86 13.24
N GLY A 401 31.41 45.42 12.41
CA GLY A 401 30.88 46.78 12.59
C GLY A 401 30.04 46.91 13.86
N ILE A 402 29.12 45.97 14.10
CA ILE A 402 28.31 45.93 15.33
C ILE A 402 29.22 45.81 16.55
N PHE A 403 30.19 44.87 16.52
CA PHE A 403 31.11 44.66 17.64
C PHE A 403 31.95 45.92 17.96
N ALA A 404 32.42 46.65 16.95
CA ALA A 404 33.15 47.89 17.12
C ALA A 404 32.27 49.00 17.74
N ILE A 405 31.02 49.13 17.30
CA ILE A 405 30.07 50.11 17.86
C ILE A 405 29.77 49.79 19.34
N THR A 406 29.57 48.52 19.68
CA THR A 406 29.35 48.09 21.07
C THR A 406 30.57 48.37 21.94
N LEU A 407 31.78 48.14 21.44
CA LEU A 407 33.02 48.44 22.17
C LEU A 407 33.17 49.95 22.45
N ILE A 408 32.88 50.80 21.46
CA ILE A 408 32.92 52.26 21.62
C ILE A 408 31.91 52.72 22.67
N ALA A 409 30.68 52.19 22.64
CA ALA A 409 29.66 52.52 23.63
C ALA A 409 30.12 52.15 25.06
N ILE A 410 30.74 50.98 25.24
CA ILE A 410 31.30 50.55 26.52
C ILE A 410 32.41 51.50 26.99
N CYS A 411 33.32 51.89 26.10
CA CYS A 411 34.39 52.84 26.44
C CYS A 411 33.83 54.20 26.88
N ILE A 412 32.79 54.70 26.22
CA ILE A 412 32.11 55.95 26.60
C ILE A 412 31.50 55.83 28.00
N PHE A 413 30.81 54.72 28.30
CA PHE A 413 30.27 54.47 29.64
C PHE A 413 31.34 54.40 30.72
N ILE A 414 32.48 53.77 30.43
CA ILE A 414 33.62 53.71 31.35
C ILE A 414 34.18 55.12 31.61
N ILE A 415 34.33 55.95 30.57
CA ILE A 415 34.77 57.34 30.71
C ILE A 415 33.79 58.15 31.57
N PHE A 416 32.49 58.02 31.32
CA PHE A 416 31.46 58.65 32.15
C PHE A 416 31.53 58.17 33.60
N PHE A 417 31.73 56.88 33.83
CA PHE A 417 31.86 56.32 35.17
C PHE A 417 33.07 56.88 35.92
N PHE A 418 34.23 56.99 35.26
CA PHE A 418 35.43 57.58 35.88
C PHE A 418 35.28 59.09 36.11
N ASN A 419 34.66 59.83 35.20
CA ASN A 419 34.38 61.25 35.39
C ASN A 419 33.35 61.48 36.52
N SER A 420 32.30 60.68 36.58
CA SER A 420 31.33 60.68 37.68
C SER A 420 32.04 60.43 39.00
N ARG A 421 32.87 59.38 39.08
CA ARG A 421 33.64 59.05 40.29
C ARG A 421 34.65 60.15 40.67
N ARG A 422 35.23 60.86 39.71
CA ARG A 422 36.15 61.98 39.95
C ARG A 422 35.41 63.22 40.47
N ILE A 423 34.22 63.49 39.95
CA ILE A 423 33.32 64.56 40.43
C ILE A 423 32.85 64.24 41.85
N ASP A 424 32.40 63.01 42.10
CA ASP A 424 31.94 62.56 43.42
C ASP A 424 33.06 62.62 44.45
N LYS A 425 34.29 62.18 44.10
CA LYS A 425 35.46 62.36 44.98
C LYS A 425 35.73 63.83 45.30
N LYS A 426 35.66 64.74 44.31
CA LYS A 426 35.87 66.18 44.55
C LYS A 426 34.75 66.83 45.37
N LYS A 427 33.54 66.27 45.34
CA LYS A 427 32.34 66.85 45.98
C LYS A 427 32.11 66.34 47.40
N TYR A 428 32.51 65.10 47.70
CA TYR A 428 32.24 64.44 48.98
C TYR A 428 33.48 64.08 49.81
N PHE A 429 34.68 64.15 49.23
CA PHE A 429 35.94 63.96 49.96
C PHE A 429 36.84 65.17 49.73
N LYS A 430 36.64 66.19 50.56
CA LYS A 430 37.60 67.28 50.77
C LYS A 430 38.38 67.00 52.03
#